data_AF-A0A959FQE1-F1
#
_entry.id   AF-A0A959FQE1-F1
#
_cell.length_a   1.000
_cell.length_b   1.000
_cell.length_c   1.000
_cell.angle_alpha   90.00
_cell.angle_beta   90.00
_cell.angle_gamma   90.00
#
_symmetry.space_group_name_H-M   'P 1'
#
loop_
_entity.id
_entity.type
_entity.pdbx_description
1 polymer ?
#
loop_
_entity_poly.entity_id
_entity_poly.type
_entity_poly.pdbx_seq_one_letter_code
_entity_poly.pdbx_strand_id
1 'polypeptide(L)'
;MRLILLLLTPLALLLTACPSGPAVPTNLSSSNESLLLHWGVDSLGVPYYQLHLNDEPVIESSPLGLVVGDTDLGHDMRIASVSEAKAVTDDYTLLHGKRAAYHYAAKEITVDFAPKEGLQLSVIFRLADDGLAFRYRVMGESTSEFVINSEQTTFDLPADSRGWLHPHAVAQSGWEHTQPSYEENYEIDIPVGTPSTLGQGWSFPALFKTKGAWILISETDMGRHYCGSHLGHESLEGAYRIAFPQAPERITPDGALFPTGPLPLESPWRTLTVGADLGTIVESTHATDLARPAPEQDVSYVEPGQASWSWVVLKDDSTIYPVQKRFIDYASDMNWEYCLIDSHWDRQIGYDSIQALARYAQSKDVGILMWYSSNGHWNTAPLPPRDLVFDPEIRRAEFAKLQEYGIRGLKIDFFGGDGQSFMAYYQDLMEDAARYQLTVNFHGATIPRGWQRTYPNLMTMESVKGFEFITFEQPNADRGPRHCAVLPFTRNVIGPMDFTPMCFGE
;
A
#
# COMPACT_ATOMS: atom_id res chain seq x y z
N MET A 1 84.73 -31.15 -31.60
CA MET A 1 83.67 -31.74 -30.75
C MET A 1 84.02 -31.40 -29.31
N ARG A 2 83.62 -30.28 -28.72
CA ARG A 2 82.28 -29.88 -28.23
C ARG A 2 81.56 -31.01 -27.47
N LEU A 3 81.49 -30.87 -26.15
CA LEU A 3 80.25 -31.02 -25.38
C LEU A 3 80.36 -30.12 -24.13
N ILE A 4 79.55 -29.07 -24.07
CA ILE A 4 79.38 -28.18 -22.91
C ILE A 4 78.07 -28.61 -22.25
N LEU A 5 78.13 -29.00 -20.98
CA LEU A 5 76.96 -29.32 -20.15
C LEU A 5 76.47 -28.02 -19.49
N LEU A 6 75.30 -27.52 -19.91
CA LEU A 6 74.60 -26.42 -19.24
C LEU A 6 73.81 -26.96 -18.03
N LEU A 7 74.11 -26.47 -16.83
CA LEU A 7 73.23 -26.61 -15.66
C LEU A 7 72.14 -25.53 -15.73
N LEU A 8 70.89 -25.97 -15.76
CA LEU A 8 69.69 -25.14 -15.58
C LEU A 8 69.32 -25.11 -14.10
N THR A 9 69.44 -23.95 -13.46
CA THR A 9 68.85 -23.64 -12.14
C THR A 9 67.39 -23.20 -12.32
N PRO A 10 66.42 -23.72 -11.54
CA PRO A 10 65.05 -23.27 -11.62
C PRO A 10 64.90 -21.95 -10.85
N LEU A 11 64.44 -20.91 -11.55
CA LEU A 11 64.08 -19.63 -10.98
C LEU A 11 62.66 -19.76 -10.39
N ALA A 12 62.56 -19.81 -9.07
CA ALA A 12 61.26 -19.78 -8.38
C ALA A 12 60.67 -18.37 -8.44
N LEU A 13 59.62 -18.18 -9.24
CA LEU A 13 58.78 -16.97 -9.17
C LEU A 13 57.98 -17.01 -7.85
N LEU A 14 58.33 -16.15 -6.91
CA LEU A 14 57.44 -15.78 -5.81
C LEU A 14 56.33 -14.89 -6.37
N LEU A 15 55.15 -15.48 -6.58
CA LEU A 15 53.90 -14.73 -6.75
C LEU A 15 53.54 -14.10 -5.40
N THR A 16 53.83 -12.80 -5.26
CA THR A 16 53.31 -11.99 -4.16
C THR A 16 51.81 -11.83 -4.35
N ALA A 17 51.01 -12.58 -3.60
CA ALA A 17 49.58 -12.36 -3.50
C ALA A 17 49.35 -10.99 -2.85
N CYS A 18 48.80 -10.03 -3.61
CA CYS A 18 48.25 -8.81 -3.03
C CYS A 18 47.16 -9.23 -2.02
N PRO A 19 47.14 -8.67 -0.80
CA PRO A 19 46.02 -8.90 0.11
C PRO A 19 44.78 -8.28 -0.52
N SER A 20 43.90 -9.13 -1.05
CA SER A 20 42.51 -8.74 -1.31
C SER A 20 41.94 -8.25 0.00
N GLY A 21 41.48 -6.99 0.03
CA GLY A 21 40.70 -6.49 1.17
C GLY A 21 39.51 -7.41 1.47
N PRO A 22 38.88 -7.30 2.65
CA PRO A 22 37.71 -8.10 2.98
C PRO A 22 36.68 -8.00 1.84
N ALA A 23 36.21 -9.16 1.36
CA ALA A 23 35.19 -9.21 0.32
C ALA A 23 33.93 -8.50 0.82
N VAL A 24 33.45 -7.51 0.06
CA VAL A 24 32.20 -6.82 0.36
C VAL A 24 31.07 -7.86 0.29
N PRO A 25 30.24 -8.03 1.35
CA PRO A 25 29.12 -8.95 1.31
C PRO A 25 28.21 -8.62 0.13
N THR A 26 27.78 -9.64 -0.61
CA THR A 26 26.87 -9.53 -1.76
C THR A 26 25.60 -10.36 -1.58
N ASN A 27 25.40 -10.94 -0.39
CA ASN A 27 24.23 -11.73 -0.07
C ASN A 27 23.88 -11.69 1.42
N LEU A 28 22.63 -12.05 1.71
CA LEU A 28 22.07 -12.20 3.05
C LEU A 28 21.08 -13.36 3.05
N SER A 29 21.25 -14.31 3.95
CA SER A 29 20.27 -15.36 4.22
C SER A 29 19.32 -14.97 5.34
N SER A 30 18.05 -15.32 5.19
CA SER A 30 17.03 -15.31 6.26
C SER A 30 17.46 -16.12 7.50
N SER A 31 16.69 -16.07 8.58
CA SER A 31 17.08 -16.73 9.84
C SER A 31 16.97 -18.25 9.74
N ASN A 32 15.99 -18.75 9.00
CA ASN A 32 15.81 -20.17 8.71
C ASN A 32 16.54 -20.65 7.44
N GLU A 33 17.31 -19.77 6.79
CA GLU A 33 18.08 -20.03 5.57
C GLU A 33 17.23 -20.41 4.33
N SER A 34 15.91 -20.25 4.36
CA SER A 34 15.05 -20.58 3.21
C SER A 34 15.14 -19.52 2.10
N LEU A 35 15.24 -18.25 2.48
CA LEU A 35 15.40 -17.13 1.56
C LEU A 35 16.85 -16.65 1.51
N LEU A 36 17.33 -16.41 0.29
CA LEU A 36 18.66 -15.87 0.00
C LEU A 36 18.53 -14.64 -0.92
N LEU A 37 18.85 -13.48 -0.37
CA LEU A 37 18.94 -12.21 -1.08
C LEU A 37 20.35 -12.03 -1.64
N HIS A 38 20.47 -11.63 -2.90
CA HIS A 38 21.71 -11.12 -3.49
C HIS A 38 21.53 -9.67 -3.91
N TRP A 39 22.62 -8.90 -3.87
CA TRP A 39 22.68 -7.55 -4.44
C TRP A 39 24.02 -7.31 -5.13
N GLY A 40 24.05 -6.34 -6.02
CA GLY A 40 25.26 -5.97 -6.71
C GLY A 40 25.10 -4.71 -7.54
N VAL A 41 26.14 -4.47 -8.34
CA VAL A 41 26.12 -3.55 -9.47
C VAL A 41 26.60 -4.34 -10.67
N ASP A 42 25.88 -4.24 -11.79
CA ASP A 42 26.25 -4.95 -13.01
C ASP A 42 27.46 -4.30 -13.73
N SER A 43 27.84 -4.85 -14.88
CA SER A 43 28.97 -4.31 -15.66
C SER A 43 28.74 -2.91 -16.24
N LEU A 44 27.50 -2.44 -16.24
CA LEU A 44 27.08 -1.11 -16.74
C LEU A 44 26.88 -0.10 -15.61
N GLY A 45 27.14 -0.47 -14.36
CA GLY A 45 26.95 0.43 -13.23
C GLY A 45 25.52 0.49 -12.71
N VAL A 46 24.67 -0.48 -13.06
CA VAL A 46 23.26 -0.55 -12.61
C VAL A 46 23.16 -1.36 -11.32
N PRO A 47 22.69 -0.77 -10.19
CA PRO A 47 22.38 -1.51 -8.98
C PRO A 47 21.27 -2.54 -9.22
N TYR A 48 21.39 -3.73 -8.64
CA TYR A 48 20.37 -4.78 -8.76
C TYR A 48 20.23 -5.61 -7.48
N TYR A 49 19.12 -6.35 -7.39
CA TYR A 49 18.91 -7.43 -6.42
C TYR A 49 18.36 -8.70 -7.08
N GLN A 50 18.49 -9.83 -6.39
CA GLN A 50 17.89 -11.12 -6.74
C GLN A 50 17.41 -11.81 -5.47
N LEU A 51 16.38 -12.65 -5.58
CA LEU A 51 15.86 -13.40 -4.43
C LEU A 51 15.62 -14.85 -4.82
N HIS A 52 16.06 -15.76 -3.95
CA HIS A 52 15.86 -17.20 -4.10
C HIS A 52 15.09 -17.75 -2.90
N LEU A 53 14.23 -18.74 -3.15
CA LEU A 53 13.62 -19.59 -2.13
C LEU A 53 14.13 -21.02 -2.32
N ASN A 54 14.85 -21.55 -1.33
CA ASN A 54 15.47 -22.89 -1.37
C ASN A 54 16.28 -23.12 -2.66
N ASP A 55 17.18 -22.18 -2.98
CA ASP A 55 18.03 -22.14 -4.18
C ASP A 55 17.32 -21.94 -5.53
N GLU A 56 15.98 -21.90 -5.56
CA GLU A 56 15.22 -21.60 -6.78
C GLU A 56 14.97 -20.08 -6.91
N PRO A 57 15.25 -19.47 -8.08
CA PRO A 57 15.02 -18.04 -8.27
C PRO A 57 13.52 -17.73 -8.23
N VAL A 58 13.15 -16.78 -7.37
CA VAL A 58 11.79 -16.23 -7.29
C VAL A 58 11.74 -14.80 -7.83
N ILE A 59 12.87 -14.08 -7.76
CA ILE A 59 13.10 -12.80 -8.42
C ILE A 59 14.47 -12.89 -9.11
N GLU A 60 14.46 -12.74 -10.43
CA GLU A 60 15.65 -12.64 -11.27
C GLU A 60 16.34 -11.29 -11.10
N SER A 61 17.42 -11.04 -11.85
CA SER A 61 18.23 -9.82 -11.70
C SER A 61 17.42 -8.56 -11.95
N SER A 62 16.99 -7.92 -10.87
CA SER A 62 16.05 -6.80 -10.92
C SER A 62 16.76 -5.49 -10.62
N PRO A 63 16.84 -4.56 -11.59
CA PRO A 63 17.35 -3.22 -11.38
C PRO A 63 16.74 -2.48 -10.19
N LEU A 64 17.55 -1.65 -9.55
CA LEU A 64 17.20 -0.71 -8.50
C LEU A 64 17.66 0.69 -8.92
N GLY A 65 16.90 1.72 -8.55
CA GLY A 65 17.36 3.10 -8.78
C GLY A 65 16.24 4.13 -8.75
N LEU A 66 16.63 5.39 -8.60
CA LEU A 66 15.73 6.53 -8.62
C LEU A 66 16.24 7.59 -9.60
N VAL A 67 15.34 8.38 -10.15
CA VAL A 67 15.69 9.63 -10.85
C VAL A 67 15.19 10.79 -10.00
N VAL A 68 16.12 11.61 -9.48
CA VAL A 68 15.84 12.71 -8.55
C VAL A 68 16.17 14.04 -9.22
N GLY A 69 15.17 14.80 -9.66
CA GLY A 69 15.37 15.93 -10.56
C GLY A 69 16.10 15.48 -11.83
N ASP A 70 17.25 16.10 -12.10
CA ASP A 70 18.13 15.72 -13.20
C ASP A 70 19.21 14.67 -12.82
N THR A 71 19.18 14.15 -11.59
CA THR A 71 20.16 13.18 -11.09
C THR A 71 19.66 11.75 -11.27
N ASP A 72 20.35 10.96 -12.07
CA ASP A 72 20.12 9.51 -12.18
C ASP A 72 20.91 8.75 -11.11
N LEU A 73 20.19 8.02 -10.26
CA LEU A 73 20.73 7.15 -9.20
C LEU A 73 20.49 5.67 -9.51
N GLY A 74 20.31 5.31 -10.78
CA GLY A 74 20.19 3.93 -11.28
C GLY A 74 21.31 3.50 -12.23
N HIS A 75 22.19 4.41 -12.66
CA HIS A 75 23.30 4.12 -13.58
C HIS A 75 24.62 4.69 -13.09
N ASP A 76 25.74 4.18 -13.61
CA ASP A 76 27.11 4.60 -13.26
C ASP A 76 27.41 4.57 -11.74
N MET A 77 26.72 3.68 -11.02
CA MET A 77 26.83 3.53 -9.57
C MET A 77 27.97 2.55 -9.21
N ARG A 78 28.45 2.65 -7.97
CA ARG A 78 29.26 1.63 -7.32
C ARG A 78 28.77 1.39 -5.90
N ILE A 79 29.01 0.21 -5.36
CA ILE A 79 28.83 -0.03 -3.93
C ILE A 79 29.89 0.79 -3.18
N ALA A 80 29.44 1.79 -2.44
CA ALA A 80 30.29 2.63 -1.60
C ALA A 80 30.53 1.98 -0.24
N SER A 81 29.49 1.37 0.34
CA SER A 81 29.54 0.75 1.66
C SER A 81 28.46 -0.32 1.81
N VAL A 82 28.71 -1.29 2.68
CA VAL A 82 27.74 -2.29 3.12
C VAL A 82 27.85 -2.37 4.64
N SER A 83 26.74 -2.13 5.33
CA SER A 83 26.68 -2.24 6.79
C SER A 83 26.79 -3.69 7.26
N GLU A 84 27.10 -3.90 8.55
CA GLU A 84 26.94 -5.21 9.17
C GLU A 84 25.46 -5.58 9.25
N ALA A 85 25.14 -6.85 8.97
CA ALA A 85 23.78 -7.35 9.14
C ALA A 85 23.40 -7.33 10.63
N LYS A 86 22.22 -6.78 10.94
CA LYS A 86 21.69 -6.73 12.31
C LYS A 86 20.31 -7.36 12.40
N ALA A 87 20.01 -7.96 13.54
CA ALA A 87 18.64 -8.40 13.83
C ALA A 87 17.74 -7.19 14.08
N VAL A 88 16.52 -7.22 13.52
CA VAL A 88 15.44 -6.28 13.81
C VAL A 88 14.25 -7.11 14.29
N THR A 89 13.70 -6.72 15.42
CA THR A 89 12.53 -7.37 16.02
C THR A 89 11.54 -6.33 16.48
N ASP A 90 10.25 -6.67 16.41
CA ASP A 90 9.17 -5.81 16.90
C ASP A 90 8.01 -6.67 17.40
N ASP A 91 7.48 -6.34 18.57
CA ASP A 91 6.34 -7.01 19.19
C ASP A 91 5.25 -5.95 19.41
N TYR A 92 4.08 -6.15 18.80
CA TYR A 92 3.00 -5.16 18.86
C TYR A 92 1.61 -5.80 18.83
N THR A 93 0.61 -5.01 19.22
CA THR A 93 -0.81 -5.36 19.16
C THR A 93 -1.56 -4.33 18.34
N LEU A 94 -2.60 -4.76 17.63
CA LEU A 94 -3.52 -3.86 16.92
C LEU A 94 -4.92 -3.98 17.54
N LEU A 95 -5.69 -2.89 17.51
CA LEU A 95 -7.08 -2.88 17.99
C LEU A 95 -8.00 -3.71 17.10
N HIS A 96 -7.66 -3.82 15.82
CA HIS A 96 -8.32 -4.65 14.83
C HIS A 96 -7.30 -5.16 13.81
N GLY A 97 -7.63 -6.25 13.14
CA GLY A 97 -6.74 -6.89 12.17
C GLY A 97 -6.96 -8.39 12.12
N LYS A 98 -6.08 -9.09 11.40
CA LYS A 98 -6.14 -10.55 11.23
C LYS A 98 -5.66 -11.33 12.46
N ARG A 99 -4.95 -10.70 13.40
CA ARG A 99 -4.38 -11.28 14.63
C ARG A 99 -4.42 -10.25 15.76
N ALA A 100 -4.40 -10.71 17.02
CA ALA A 100 -4.38 -9.83 18.20
C ALA A 100 -2.97 -9.38 18.60
N ALA A 101 -1.98 -10.25 18.41
CA ALA A 101 -0.58 -10.00 18.71
C ALA A 101 0.29 -10.35 17.51
N TYR A 102 1.30 -9.53 17.28
CA TYR A 102 2.21 -9.59 16.15
C TYR A 102 3.64 -9.68 16.65
N HIS A 103 4.43 -10.51 15.99
CA HIS A 103 5.86 -10.64 16.21
C HIS A 103 6.55 -10.56 14.86
N TYR A 104 7.37 -9.54 14.67
CA TYR A 104 8.19 -9.35 13.49
C TYR A 104 9.64 -9.64 13.84
N ALA A 105 10.33 -10.41 12.99
CA ALA A 105 11.76 -10.66 13.08
C ALA A 105 12.37 -10.71 11.67
N ALA A 106 13.44 -9.95 11.47
CA ALA A 106 14.17 -9.93 10.20
C ALA A 106 15.66 -9.63 10.43
N LYS A 107 16.47 -9.87 9.41
CA LYS A 107 17.83 -9.33 9.32
C LYS A 107 17.81 -8.08 8.44
N GLU A 108 18.34 -6.97 8.95
CA GLU A 108 18.48 -5.72 8.20
C GLU A 108 19.92 -5.52 7.74
N ILE A 109 20.06 -5.10 6.48
CA ILE A 109 21.33 -4.65 5.90
C ILE A 109 21.10 -3.41 5.04
N THR A 110 21.97 -2.42 5.17
CA THR A 110 22.02 -1.24 4.32
C THR A 110 23.18 -1.35 3.34
N VAL A 111 22.88 -1.10 2.06
CA VAL A 111 23.85 -1.02 0.96
C VAL A 111 23.83 0.41 0.42
N ASP A 112 24.97 1.09 0.51
CA ASP A 112 25.12 2.45 -0.01
C ASP A 112 25.69 2.40 -1.42
N PHE A 113 24.95 2.97 -2.37
CA PHE A 113 25.39 3.17 -3.73
C PHE A 113 25.78 4.64 -3.93
N ALA A 114 26.92 4.87 -4.57
CA ALA A 114 27.36 6.21 -4.91
C ALA A 114 27.78 6.31 -6.38
N PRO A 115 27.43 7.41 -7.07
CA PRO A 115 28.05 7.76 -8.34
C PRO A 115 29.49 8.25 -8.10
N LYS A 116 30.15 8.73 -9.15
CA LYS A 116 31.44 9.41 -9.02
C LYS A 116 31.34 10.71 -8.21
N GLU A 117 30.32 11.52 -8.51
CA GLU A 117 29.97 12.79 -7.85
C GLU A 117 28.45 12.90 -7.81
N GLY A 118 27.88 13.52 -6.76
CA GLY A 118 26.43 13.72 -6.63
C GLY A 118 25.83 13.07 -5.40
N LEU A 119 24.50 12.92 -5.42
CA LEU A 119 23.71 12.33 -4.34
C LEU A 119 24.05 10.83 -4.19
N GLN A 120 23.99 10.34 -2.96
CA GLN A 120 24.13 8.91 -2.67
C GLN A 120 22.75 8.29 -2.45
N LEU A 121 22.63 7.02 -2.80
CA LEU A 121 21.41 6.24 -2.63
C LEU A 121 21.69 5.08 -1.69
N SER A 122 21.06 5.07 -0.52
CA SER A 122 21.06 3.89 0.34
C SER A 122 19.85 3.02 0.02
N VAL A 123 20.07 1.71 -0.10
CA VAL A 123 19.00 0.71 -0.13
C VAL A 123 19.05 -0.07 1.18
N ILE A 124 17.96 -0.02 1.94
CA ILE A 124 17.82 -0.73 3.21
C ILE A 124 16.99 -1.97 2.93
N PHE A 125 17.57 -3.15 3.09
CA PHE A 125 16.89 -4.43 2.96
C PHE A 125 16.56 -4.98 4.35
N ARG A 126 15.37 -5.57 4.49
CA ARG A 126 14.98 -6.43 5.61
C ARG A 126 14.55 -7.78 5.06
N LEU A 127 15.24 -8.83 5.48
CA LEU A 127 14.94 -10.20 5.07
C LEU A 127 14.38 -10.97 6.27
N ALA A 128 13.07 -11.21 6.24
CA ALA A 128 12.37 -12.11 7.14
C ALA A 128 12.35 -13.52 6.55
N ASP A 129 11.86 -14.49 7.32
CA ASP A 129 11.76 -15.89 6.88
C ASP A 129 10.65 -16.12 5.84
N ASP A 130 9.70 -15.20 5.74
CA ASP A 130 8.53 -15.22 4.86
C ASP A 130 8.54 -14.09 3.81
N GLY A 131 9.66 -13.39 3.66
CA GLY A 131 9.89 -12.52 2.51
C GLY A 131 10.89 -11.38 2.70
N LEU A 132 10.97 -10.57 1.66
CA LEU A 132 11.89 -9.46 1.52
C LEU A 132 11.13 -8.13 1.58
N ALA A 133 11.68 -7.16 2.27
CA ALA A 133 11.30 -5.77 2.11
C ALA A 133 12.52 -4.90 1.85
N PHE A 134 12.36 -3.86 1.05
CA PHE A 134 13.41 -2.85 0.88
C PHE A 134 12.84 -1.45 0.65
N ARG A 135 13.65 -0.45 0.96
CA ARG A 135 13.33 0.95 0.68
C ARG A 135 14.58 1.75 0.34
N TYR A 136 14.37 2.86 -0.35
CA TYR A 136 15.39 3.82 -0.69
C TYR A 136 15.49 4.91 0.37
N ARG A 137 16.71 5.43 0.55
CA ARG A 137 16.97 6.71 1.21
C ARG A 137 17.93 7.51 0.33
N VAL A 138 17.45 8.61 -0.23
CA VAL A 138 18.31 9.60 -0.89
C VAL A 138 19.03 10.38 0.19
N MET A 139 20.35 10.24 0.24
CA MET A 139 21.18 10.77 1.31
C MET A 139 21.50 12.26 1.10
N GLY A 140 21.56 13.01 2.20
CA GLY A 140 21.92 14.41 2.22
C GLY A 140 21.26 15.16 3.37
N GLU A 141 21.67 16.39 3.60
CA GLU A 141 21.05 17.31 4.56
C GLU A 141 20.62 18.57 3.80
N SER A 142 19.32 18.69 3.52
CA SER A 142 18.77 19.86 2.85
C SER A 142 17.31 20.03 3.19
N THR A 143 16.92 21.28 3.49
CA THR A 143 15.51 21.66 3.69
C THR A 143 14.82 22.05 2.38
N SER A 144 15.55 22.10 1.27
CA SER A 144 14.97 22.30 -0.07
C SER A 144 14.22 21.05 -0.52
N GLU A 145 13.22 21.22 -1.36
CA GLU A 145 12.46 20.10 -1.92
C GLU A 145 13.21 19.41 -3.06
N PHE A 146 13.24 18.09 -3.01
CA PHE A 146 13.74 17.22 -4.07
C PHE A 146 12.58 16.39 -4.60
N VAL A 147 12.48 16.27 -5.92
CA VAL A 147 11.42 15.49 -6.59
C VAL A 147 12.02 14.19 -7.12
N ILE A 148 11.40 13.06 -6.79
CA ILE A 148 11.71 11.77 -7.43
C ILE A 148 10.82 11.67 -8.67
N ASN A 149 11.41 11.86 -9.86
CA ASN A 149 10.67 11.85 -11.12
C ASN A 149 10.26 10.45 -11.57
N SER A 150 11.06 9.43 -11.23
CA SER A 150 10.70 8.04 -11.47
C SER A 150 11.52 7.09 -10.61
N GLU A 151 11.00 5.88 -10.43
CA GLU A 151 11.68 4.76 -9.78
C GLU A 151 11.97 3.66 -10.82
N GLN A 152 13.22 3.24 -10.92
CA GLN A 152 13.70 2.25 -11.90
C GLN A 152 13.59 0.80 -11.40
N THR A 153 13.14 0.62 -10.17
CA THR A 153 12.90 -0.69 -9.55
C THR A 153 12.08 -1.59 -10.45
N THR A 154 12.57 -2.81 -10.68
CA THR A 154 11.77 -3.88 -11.26
C THR A 154 11.59 -5.04 -10.29
N PHE A 155 10.62 -5.89 -10.62
CA PHE A 155 10.45 -7.22 -10.09
C PHE A 155 10.47 -8.16 -11.30
N ASP A 156 11.62 -8.76 -11.54
CA ASP A 156 11.83 -9.67 -12.67
C ASP A 156 11.44 -11.10 -12.25
N LEU A 157 10.31 -11.57 -12.78
CA LEU A 157 9.74 -12.87 -12.44
C LEU A 157 10.20 -13.91 -13.47
N PRO A 158 10.49 -15.16 -13.06
CA PRO A 158 10.79 -16.23 -14.01
C PRO A 158 9.72 -16.33 -15.11
N ALA A 159 10.14 -16.48 -16.37
CA ALA A 159 9.27 -16.35 -17.54
C ALA A 159 8.07 -17.33 -17.59
N ASP A 160 8.12 -18.45 -16.87
CA ASP A 160 7.03 -19.42 -16.77
C ASP A 160 6.01 -19.10 -15.65
N SER A 161 6.18 -17.97 -14.96
CA SER A 161 5.32 -17.53 -13.86
C SER A 161 3.93 -17.09 -14.32
N ARG A 162 2.97 -17.16 -13.39
CA ARG A 162 1.57 -16.75 -13.57
C ARG A 162 1.18 -15.63 -12.61
N GLY A 163 0.32 -14.71 -13.02
CA GLY A 163 -0.15 -13.58 -12.22
C GLY A 163 -1.66 -13.59 -11.93
N TRP A 164 -2.03 -13.05 -10.77
CA TRP A 164 -3.38 -12.67 -10.35
C TRP A 164 -3.39 -11.17 -10.11
N LEU A 165 -3.63 -10.41 -11.17
CA LEU A 165 -3.31 -8.99 -11.24
C LEU A 165 -4.56 -8.14 -11.37
N HIS A 166 -4.55 -7.00 -10.69
CA HIS A 166 -5.64 -6.04 -10.66
C HIS A 166 -5.30 -4.87 -11.57
N PRO A 167 -5.99 -4.67 -12.70
CA PRO A 167 -5.62 -3.61 -13.63
C PRO A 167 -5.82 -2.23 -12.99
N HIS A 168 -4.82 -1.38 -13.11
CA HIS A 168 -4.90 0.00 -12.64
C HIS A 168 -5.73 0.83 -13.62
N ALA A 169 -6.66 1.62 -13.11
CA ALA A 169 -7.61 2.33 -13.94
C ALA A 169 -7.05 3.65 -14.48
N VAL A 170 -7.65 4.12 -15.58
CA VAL A 170 -7.34 5.43 -16.13
C VAL A 170 -7.84 6.52 -15.19
N ALA A 171 -6.98 7.47 -14.83
CA ALA A 171 -7.35 8.58 -13.96
C ALA A 171 -8.45 9.45 -14.61
N GLN A 172 -9.36 9.96 -13.77
CA GLN A 172 -10.54 10.72 -14.19
C GLN A 172 -11.43 9.96 -15.19
N SER A 173 -11.53 8.64 -15.05
CA SER A 173 -12.47 7.80 -15.78
C SER A 173 -13.54 7.23 -14.84
N GLY A 174 -14.36 6.31 -15.34
CA GLY A 174 -15.42 5.68 -14.55
C GLY A 174 -16.59 6.62 -14.23
N TRP A 175 -17.38 6.23 -13.25
CA TRP A 175 -18.53 7.01 -12.79
C TRP A 175 -18.07 8.37 -12.28
N GLU A 176 -18.59 9.45 -12.87
CA GLU A 176 -18.33 10.83 -12.41
C GLU A 176 -16.83 11.18 -12.25
N HIS A 177 -15.96 10.56 -13.06
CA HIS A 177 -14.52 10.77 -13.06
C HIS A 177 -13.81 10.44 -11.72
N THR A 178 -14.32 9.47 -10.96
CA THR A 178 -13.78 9.11 -9.63
C THR A 178 -12.59 8.14 -9.66
N GLN A 179 -12.24 7.57 -10.82
CA GLN A 179 -11.09 6.66 -10.93
C GLN A 179 -9.74 7.39 -10.83
N PRO A 180 -8.68 6.75 -10.29
CA PRO A 180 -8.63 5.33 -9.89
C PRO A 180 -9.15 5.09 -8.47
N SER A 181 -10.10 4.16 -8.32
CA SER A 181 -10.73 3.80 -7.04
C SER A 181 -10.37 2.40 -6.53
N TYR A 182 -9.52 1.67 -7.27
CA TYR A 182 -9.13 0.28 -6.96
C TYR A 182 -10.31 -0.72 -6.99
N GLU A 183 -11.25 -0.53 -7.90
CA GLU A 183 -12.48 -1.33 -7.97
C GLU A 183 -12.59 -2.16 -9.24
N GLU A 184 -11.47 -2.63 -9.81
CA GLU A 184 -11.50 -3.51 -10.97
C GLU A 184 -11.54 -5.01 -10.65
N ASN A 185 -11.87 -5.82 -11.66
CA ASN A 185 -11.80 -7.27 -11.55
C ASN A 185 -10.35 -7.75 -11.72
N TYR A 186 -9.98 -8.82 -11.00
CA TYR A 186 -8.69 -9.48 -11.21
C TYR A 186 -8.66 -10.25 -12.53
N GLU A 187 -7.56 -10.08 -13.24
CA GLU A 187 -7.08 -11.03 -14.24
C GLU A 187 -6.38 -12.16 -13.50
N ILE A 188 -6.84 -13.39 -13.70
CA ILE A 188 -6.47 -14.55 -12.88
C ILE A 188 -5.71 -15.51 -13.75
N ASP A 189 -4.58 -15.99 -13.22
CA ASP A 189 -3.75 -16.98 -13.87
C ASP A 189 -3.45 -16.52 -15.29
N ILE A 190 -2.78 -15.37 -15.44
CA ILE A 190 -2.29 -14.83 -16.72
C ILE A 190 -0.76 -14.99 -16.80
N PRO A 191 -0.15 -15.12 -17.99
CA PRO A 191 1.30 -15.16 -18.10
C PRO A 191 1.90 -13.86 -17.56
N VAL A 192 3.06 -13.95 -16.90
CA VAL A 192 3.84 -12.74 -16.62
C VAL A 192 4.20 -12.01 -17.92
N GLY A 193 4.28 -10.69 -17.83
CA GLY A 193 4.49 -9.82 -18.98
C GLY A 193 3.29 -9.60 -19.90
N THR A 194 2.10 -10.09 -19.51
CA THR A 194 0.85 -9.67 -20.14
C THR A 194 0.61 -8.17 -19.89
N PRO A 195 0.42 -7.34 -20.93
CA PRO A 195 0.08 -5.94 -20.76
C PRO A 195 -1.26 -5.75 -20.04
N SER A 196 -1.38 -4.70 -19.22
CA SER A 196 -2.62 -4.46 -18.49
C SER A 196 -3.79 -4.07 -19.37
N THR A 197 -4.99 -4.54 -19.00
CA THR A 197 -6.21 -4.40 -19.81
C THR A 197 -6.70 -2.96 -19.94
N LEU A 198 -6.26 -2.07 -19.05
CA LEU A 198 -6.63 -0.64 -19.02
C LEU A 198 -5.48 0.30 -19.40
N GLY A 199 -4.32 -0.23 -19.78
CA GLY A 199 -3.20 0.57 -20.28
C GLY A 199 -2.40 1.34 -19.21
N GLN A 200 -2.78 1.27 -17.92
CA GLN A 200 -2.12 1.99 -16.83
C GLN A 200 -1.38 1.08 -15.85
N GLY A 201 -1.05 -0.16 -16.24
CA GLY A 201 -0.39 -1.10 -15.33
C GLY A 201 -1.32 -1.86 -14.39
N TRP A 202 -0.76 -2.35 -13.28
CA TRP A 202 -1.39 -3.25 -12.31
C TRP A 202 -1.26 -2.72 -10.88
N SER A 203 -2.40 -2.47 -10.24
CA SER A 203 -2.49 -2.03 -8.84
C SER A 203 -1.91 -3.05 -7.87
N PHE A 204 -1.36 -2.56 -6.76
CA PHE A 204 -1.01 -3.42 -5.64
C PHE A 204 -2.24 -3.90 -4.85
N PRO A 205 -2.17 -5.07 -4.21
CA PRO A 205 -1.06 -6.02 -4.26
C PRO A 205 -1.13 -6.93 -5.50
N ALA A 206 0.02 -7.37 -6.00
CA ALA A 206 0.16 -8.23 -7.17
C ALA A 206 0.64 -9.62 -6.76
N LEU A 207 -0.18 -10.65 -6.98
CA LEU A 207 0.15 -12.03 -6.63
C LEU A 207 0.68 -12.78 -7.85
N PHE A 208 1.78 -13.50 -7.66
CA PHE A 208 2.42 -14.33 -8.66
C PHE A 208 2.64 -15.75 -8.15
N LYS A 209 2.68 -16.69 -9.09
CA LYS A 209 3.05 -18.08 -8.86
C LYS A 209 4.19 -18.45 -9.79
N THR A 210 5.29 -18.91 -9.23
CA THR A 210 6.40 -19.55 -9.96
C THR A 210 6.24 -21.07 -9.91
N LYS A 211 7.20 -21.82 -10.45
CA LYS A 211 7.19 -23.29 -10.40
C LYS A 211 7.08 -23.87 -8.97
N GLY A 212 7.65 -23.18 -7.97
CA GLY A 212 7.76 -23.68 -6.59
C GLY A 212 7.34 -22.70 -5.50
N ALA A 213 6.93 -21.48 -5.85
CA ALA A 213 6.64 -20.44 -4.87
C ALA A 213 5.43 -19.59 -5.26
N TRP A 214 4.89 -18.91 -4.26
CA TRP A 214 3.97 -17.79 -4.38
C TRP A 214 4.68 -16.52 -3.91
N ILE A 215 4.43 -15.42 -4.61
CA ILE A 215 5.04 -14.12 -4.34
C ILE A 215 3.94 -13.06 -4.35
N LEU A 216 3.77 -12.32 -3.26
CA LEU A 216 2.87 -11.17 -3.21
C LEU A 216 3.69 -9.88 -3.13
N ILE A 217 3.57 -9.05 -4.15
CA ILE A 217 4.26 -7.77 -4.25
C ILE A 217 3.32 -6.64 -3.81
N SER A 218 3.78 -5.78 -2.92
CA SER A 218 3.03 -4.60 -2.45
C SER A 218 3.95 -3.52 -1.90
N GLU A 219 3.38 -2.48 -1.30
CA GLU A 219 4.08 -1.43 -0.60
C GLU A 219 3.44 -1.08 0.75
N THR A 220 4.24 -0.57 1.68
CA THR A 220 3.74 -0.13 2.99
C THR A 220 4.61 0.97 3.62
N ASP A 221 4.16 1.52 4.75
CA ASP A 221 4.74 2.68 5.44
C ASP A 221 4.69 3.96 4.60
N MET A 222 3.55 4.19 3.95
CA MET A 222 3.37 5.34 3.06
C MET A 222 3.36 6.65 3.86
N GLY A 223 4.36 7.50 3.61
CA GLY A 223 4.52 8.81 4.21
C GLY A 223 3.82 9.93 3.45
N ARG A 224 3.92 11.15 3.98
CA ARG A 224 3.33 12.37 3.40
C ARG A 224 4.14 12.94 2.21
N HIS A 225 5.41 12.53 2.09
CA HIS A 225 6.35 12.99 1.07
C HIS A 225 6.55 11.98 -0.06
N TYR A 226 5.60 11.05 -0.22
CA TYR A 226 5.66 10.02 -1.24
C TYR A 226 4.27 9.79 -1.84
N CYS A 227 4.22 9.20 -3.02
CA CYS A 227 2.99 8.86 -3.73
C CYS A 227 2.72 7.36 -3.69
N GLY A 228 1.46 6.96 -3.84
CA GLY A 228 1.13 5.57 -4.15
C GLY A 228 1.81 5.12 -5.44
N SER A 229 2.16 3.84 -5.51
CA SER A 229 2.81 3.21 -6.66
C SER A 229 2.00 2.02 -7.15
N HIS A 230 2.24 1.62 -8.39
CA HIS A 230 1.68 0.40 -8.99
C HIS A 230 2.72 -0.23 -9.93
N LEU A 231 2.45 -1.43 -10.46
CA LEU A 231 3.32 -2.06 -11.47
C LEU A 231 2.99 -1.51 -12.85
N GLY A 232 4.00 -1.20 -13.66
CA GLY A 232 3.84 -0.60 -14.98
C GLY A 232 3.06 -1.45 -15.99
N HIS A 233 2.55 -0.79 -17.03
CA HIS A 233 1.80 -1.43 -18.12
C HIS A 233 2.66 -2.37 -18.96
N GLU A 234 3.84 -1.91 -19.36
CA GLU A 234 4.80 -2.70 -20.12
C GLU A 234 5.67 -3.49 -19.15
N SER A 235 5.62 -4.81 -19.25
CA SER A 235 6.37 -5.72 -18.37
C SER A 235 7.02 -6.81 -19.21
N LEU A 236 7.83 -6.40 -20.19
CA LEU A 236 8.48 -7.32 -21.12
C LEU A 236 9.17 -8.46 -20.34
N GLU A 237 8.95 -9.69 -20.79
CA GLU A 237 9.57 -10.90 -20.25
C GLU A 237 9.31 -11.19 -18.75
N GLY A 238 8.40 -10.45 -18.10
CA GLY A 238 8.08 -10.63 -16.68
C GLY A 238 8.74 -9.62 -15.75
N ALA A 239 9.47 -8.63 -16.28
CA ALA A 239 10.07 -7.54 -15.52
C ALA A 239 9.06 -6.41 -15.25
N TYR A 240 8.36 -6.47 -14.12
CA TYR A 240 7.40 -5.45 -13.71
C TYR A 240 8.11 -4.26 -13.07
N ARG A 241 8.09 -3.10 -13.72
CA ARG A 241 8.67 -1.84 -13.18
C ARG A 241 7.71 -1.12 -12.25
N ILE A 242 8.19 -0.38 -11.26
CA ILE A 242 7.38 0.60 -10.53
C ILE A 242 6.93 1.74 -11.45
N ALA A 243 5.65 2.08 -11.35
CA ALA A 243 5.02 3.23 -11.98
C ALA A 243 4.42 4.16 -10.91
N PHE A 244 4.54 5.45 -11.16
CA PHE A 244 3.97 6.52 -10.33
C PHE A 244 2.61 6.97 -10.87
N PRO A 245 1.84 7.73 -10.07
CA PRO A 245 0.46 8.10 -10.42
C PRO A 245 0.38 8.95 -11.68
N GLN A 246 -0.78 8.91 -12.33
CA GLN A 246 -1.07 9.62 -13.56
C GLN A 246 -1.22 11.12 -13.32
N ALA A 247 -0.97 11.93 -14.35
CA ALA A 247 -0.94 13.39 -14.26
C ALA A 247 -2.13 14.05 -13.50
N PRO A 248 -3.39 13.58 -13.66
CA PRO A 248 -4.56 14.17 -12.98
C PRO A 248 -4.69 13.86 -11.49
N GLU A 249 -3.94 12.89 -10.95
CA GLU A 249 -4.12 12.38 -9.59
C GLU A 249 -3.51 13.30 -8.52
N ARG A 250 -3.99 14.55 -8.46
CA ARG A 250 -3.55 15.59 -7.53
C ARG A 250 -4.74 16.37 -6.97
N ILE A 251 -4.65 16.78 -5.71
CA ILE A 251 -5.76 17.48 -5.03
C ILE A 251 -6.00 18.90 -5.57
N THR A 252 -4.97 19.54 -6.14
CA THR A 252 -4.97 20.86 -6.77
C THR A 252 -4.03 20.82 -7.98
N PRO A 253 -4.14 21.74 -8.97
CA PRO A 253 -3.21 21.81 -10.11
C PRO A 253 -1.73 21.85 -9.69
N ASP A 254 -1.42 22.58 -8.61
CA ASP A 254 -0.08 22.74 -8.04
C ASP A 254 0.28 21.68 -6.98
N GLY A 255 -0.64 20.77 -6.65
CA GLY A 255 -0.42 19.71 -5.69
C GLY A 255 0.67 18.76 -6.16
N ALA A 256 1.53 18.33 -5.24
CA ALA A 256 2.57 17.35 -5.52
C ALA A 256 1.95 16.04 -6.03
N LEU A 257 2.38 15.62 -7.23
CA LEU A 257 2.02 14.34 -7.81
C LEU A 257 3.02 13.26 -7.40
N PHE A 258 4.30 13.51 -7.68
CA PHE A 258 5.41 12.61 -7.39
C PHE A 258 6.05 12.89 -6.03
N PRO A 259 6.85 11.95 -5.50
CA PRO A 259 7.52 12.12 -4.22
C PRO A 259 8.37 13.38 -4.21
N THR A 260 8.10 14.25 -3.25
CA THR A 260 8.62 15.60 -3.09
C THR A 260 8.83 15.86 -1.61
N GLY A 261 10.07 16.11 -1.21
CA GLY A 261 10.39 16.41 0.19
C GLY A 261 11.85 16.80 0.42
N PRO A 262 12.20 17.15 1.66
CA PRO A 262 13.56 17.46 2.06
C PRO A 262 14.46 16.22 2.07
N LEU A 263 15.78 16.42 2.14
CA LEU A 263 16.72 15.33 2.36
C LEU A 263 17.02 15.13 3.87
N PRO A 264 17.14 13.87 4.34
CA PRO A 264 17.01 12.64 3.55
C PRO A 264 15.56 12.33 3.15
N LEU A 265 15.36 11.91 1.90
CA LEU A 265 14.06 11.52 1.37
C LEU A 265 13.97 10.00 1.28
N GLU A 266 13.00 9.41 1.97
CA GLU A 266 12.79 7.96 2.03
C GLU A 266 11.59 7.52 1.19
N SER A 267 11.73 6.37 0.51
CA SER A 267 10.59 5.68 -0.08
C SER A 267 9.80 4.89 0.97
N PRO A 268 8.53 4.55 0.70
CA PRO A 268 7.87 3.43 1.38
C PRO A 268 8.67 2.13 1.19
N TRP A 269 8.35 1.13 1.99
CA TRP A 269 8.85 -0.22 1.77
C TRP A 269 8.19 -0.84 0.54
N ARG A 270 9.01 -1.34 -0.39
CA ARG A 270 8.62 -2.36 -1.36
C ARG A 270 8.66 -3.70 -0.65
N THR A 271 7.60 -4.48 -0.77
CA THR A 271 7.42 -5.75 -0.03
C THR A 271 7.20 -6.90 -1.00
N LEU A 272 7.85 -8.03 -0.72
CA LEU A 272 7.69 -9.30 -1.41
C LEU A 272 7.48 -10.37 -0.34
N THR A 273 6.23 -10.75 -0.08
CA THR A 273 5.95 -11.94 0.72
C THR A 273 6.17 -13.17 -0.15
N VAL A 274 6.98 -14.13 0.31
CA VAL A 274 7.41 -15.30 -0.47
C VAL A 274 7.20 -16.57 0.36
N GLY A 275 6.49 -17.53 -0.22
CA GLY A 275 6.27 -18.83 0.42
C GLY A 275 6.08 -19.96 -0.59
N ALA A 276 6.28 -21.20 -0.14
CA ALA A 276 6.04 -22.38 -0.97
C ALA A 276 4.53 -22.62 -1.22
N ASP A 277 3.66 -22.04 -0.38
CA ASP A 277 2.21 -22.17 -0.46
C ASP A 277 1.49 -20.86 -0.15
N LEU A 278 0.18 -20.84 -0.42
CA LEU A 278 -0.67 -19.68 -0.21
C LEU A 278 -0.91 -19.36 1.28
N GLY A 279 -0.67 -20.31 2.19
CA GLY A 279 -0.77 -20.08 3.63
C GLY A 279 0.18 -18.99 4.08
N THR A 280 1.45 -19.03 3.65
CA THR A 280 2.43 -17.96 3.89
C THR A 280 1.92 -16.60 3.40
N ILE A 281 1.26 -16.56 2.25
CA ILE A 281 0.72 -15.31 1.68
C ILE A 281 -0.42 -14.76 2.54
N VAL A 282 -1.45 -15.56 2.83
CA VAL A 282 -2.63 -15.12 3.59
C VAL A 282 -2.26 -14.66 5.00
N GLU A 283 -1.35 -15.40 5.63
CA GLU A 283 -0.92 -15.19 7.01
C GLU A 283 0.06 -14.03 7.19
N SER A 284 0.64 -13.53 6.09
CA SER A 284 1.63 -12.46 6.12
C SER A 284 1.15 -11.21 6.85
N THR A 285 2.06 -10.63 7.61
CA THR A 285 1.87 -9.40 8.38
C THR A 285 2.79 -8.27 7.91
N HIS A 286 3.51 -8.44 6.80
CA HIS A 286 4.48 -7.45 6.29
C HIS A 286 3.91 -6.04 6.15
N ALA A 287 2.65 -5.93 5.70
CA ALA A 287 1.97 -4.64 5.57
C ALA A 287 1.94 -3.86 6.88
N THR A 288 1.79 -4.51 8.04
CA THR A 288 1.81 -3.86 9.35
C THR A 288 3.20 -3.91 9.99
N ASP A 289 3.96 -4.99 9.84
CA ASP A 289 5.27 -5.18 10.47
C ASP A 289 6.28 -4.07 10.10
N LEU A 290 6.19 -3.59 8.86
CA LEU A 290 7.08 -2.56 8.32
C LEU A 290 6.51 -1.15 8.42
N ALA A 291 5.24 -1.00 8.78
CA ALA A 291 4.60 0.30 8.95
C ALA A 291 5.01 0.96 10.27
N ARG A 292 5.09 2.29 10.29
CA ARG A 292 5.35 3.05 11.53
C ARG A 292 4.31 2.76 12.62
N PRO A 293 4.73 2.62 13.89
CA PRO A 293 3.80 2.49 15.00
C PRO A 293 2.96 3.77 15.16
N ALA A 294 1.77 3.63 15.74
CA ALA A 294 0.97 4.77 16.14
C ALA A 294 1.71 5.64 17.17
N PRO A 295 1.57 6.98 17.09
CA PRO A 295 1.99 7.84 18.20
C PRO A 295 1.18 7.50 19.46
N GLU A 296 1.75 7.77 20.63
CA GLU A 296 1.03 7.60 21.89
C GLU A 296 -0.16 8.56 21.93
N GLN A 297 -1.37 8.00 21.96
CA GLN A 297 -2.63 8.74 21.96
C GLN A 297 -3.74 7.95 22.66
N ASP A 298 -4.80 8.63 23.09
CA ASP A 298 -6.01 7.96 23.55
C ASP A 298 -6.71 7.28 22.37
N VAL A 299 -6.98 5.99 22.51
CA VAL A 299 -7.68 5.17 21.52
C VAL A 299 -8.90 4.47 22.13
N SER A 300 -9.35 4.86 23.33
CA SER A 300 -10.49 4.19 23.99
C SER A 300 -11.82 4.39 23.26
N TYR A 301 -11.90 5.35 22.34
CA TYR A 301 -13.06 5.58 21.49
C TYR A 301 -13.09 4.69 20.23
N VAL A 302 -11.98 4.00 19.93
CA VAL A 302 -11.87 3.13 18.76
C VAL A 302 -12.43 1.76 19.12
N GLU A 303 -13.64 1.50 18.67
CA GLU A 303 -14.37 0.26 18.91
C GLU A 303 -14.66 -0.41 17.56
N PRO A 304 -14.09 -1.59 17.27
CA PRO A 304 -14.49 -2.38 16.11
C PRO A 304 -15.92 -2.91 16.29
N GLY A 305 -16.70 -2.93 15.22
CA GLY A 305 -18.09 -3.40 15.28
C GLY A 305 -18.75 -3.56 13.92
N GLN A 306 -20.00 -4.01 13.96
CA GLN A 306 -20.86 -4.26 12.81
C GLN A 306 -21.81 -3.08 12.61
N ALA A 307 -22.13 -2.77 11.36
CA ALA A 307 -23.03 -1.68 11.03
C ALA A 307 -24.25 -2.19 10.26
N SER A 308 -25.45 -1.81 10.70
CA SER A 308 -26.62 -1.86 9.82
C SER A 308 -26.49 -0.77 8.76
N TRP A 309 -26.74 -1.10 7.50
CA TRP A 309 -26.57 -0.16 6.38
C TRP A 309 -27.72 -0.25 5.39
N SER A 310 -28.49 0.84 5.26
CA SER A 310 -29.70 0.84 4.43
C SER A 310 -29.42 0.99 2.94
N TRP A 311 -28.37 1.71 2.58
CA TRP A 311 -28.13 2.16 1.21
C TRP A 311 -27.91 1.01 0.24
N VAL A 312 -27.17 -0.03 0.63
CA VAL A 312 -26.85 -1.17 -0.25
C VAL A 312 -28.10 -1.84 -0.82
N VAL A 313 -29.21 -1.87 -0.07
CA VAL A 313 -30.51 -2.42 -0.52
C VAL A 313 -31.46 -1.34 -1.03
N LEU A 314 -31.61 -0.24 -0.29
CA LEU A 314 -32.71 0.70 -0.45
C LEU A 314 -32.34 1.98 -1.22
N LYS A 315 -31.05 2.19 -1.49
CA LYS A 315 -30.48 3.31 -2.28
C LYS A 315 -30.82 4.70 -1.74
N ASP A 316 -30.49 5.74 -2.52
CA ASP A 316 -30.43 7.15 -2.10
C ASP A 316 -31.75 7.73 -1.57
N ASP A 317 -32.88 7.33 -2.15
CA ASP A 317 -34.22 7.81 -1.74
C ASP A 317 -34.61 7.35 -0.32
N SER A 318 -33.84 6.42 0.25
CA SER A 318 -34.06 5.85 1.57
C SER A 318 -33.16 6.46 2.66
N THR A 319 -32.31 7.45 2.33
CA THR A 319 -31.59 8.26 3.32
C THR A 319 -32.51 9.31 3.97
N ILE A 320 -33.62 8.85 4.54
CA ILE A 320 -34.64 9.67 5.21
C ILE A 320 -34.82 9.25 6.67
N TYR A 321 -35.21 10.20 7.52
CA TYR A 321 -35.30 10.01 8.97
C TYR A 321 -36.04 8.72 9.41
N PRO A 322 -37.23 8.36 8.86
CA PRO A 322 -37.95 7.17 9.31
C PRO A 322 -37.22 5.86 9.01
N VAL A 323 -36.51 5.79 7.87
CA VAL A 323 -35.74 4.60 7.48
C VAL A 323 -34.52 4.47 8.37
N GLN A 324 -33.78 5.55 8.58
CA GLN A 324 -32.58 5.53 9.45
C GLN A 324 -32.94 5.16 10.88
N LYS A 325 -34.06 5.68 11.41
CA LYS A 325 -34.58 5.26 12.72
C LYS A 325 -34.88 3.75 12.77
N ARG A 326 -35.45 3.17 11.72
CA ARG A 326 -35.72 1.72 11.64
C ARG A 326 -34.44 0.90 11.58
N PHE A 327 -33.41 1.37 10.89
CA PHE A 327 -32.10 0.69 10.84
C PHE A 327 -31.36 0.77 12.18
N ILE A 328 -31.51 1.87 12.92
CA ILE A 328 -31.05 1.94 14.33
C ILE A 328 -31.77 0.90 15.20
N ASP A 329 -33.10 0.80 15.08
CA ASP A 329 -33.86 -0.23 15.80
C ASP A 329 -33.39 -1.64 15.42
N TYR A 330 -33.11 -1.89 14.13
CA TYR A 330 -32.58 -3.16 13.65
C TYR A 330 -31.17 -3.46 14.19
N ALA A 331 -30.25 -2.50 14.19
CA ALA A 331 -28.92 -2.66 14.80
C ALA A 331 -29.05 -3.02 16.29
N SER A 332 -29.92 -2.34 17.03
CA SER A 332 -30.20 -2.62 18.43
C SER A 332 -30.74 -4.04 18.63
N ASP A 333 -31.73 -4.47 17.83
CA ASP A 333 -32.31 -5.81 17.90
C ASP A 333 -31.28 -6.91 17.58
N MET A 334 -30.31 -6.62 16.71
CA MET A 334 -29.22 -7.53 16.33
C MET A 334 -28.03 -7.48 17.29
N ASN A 335 -27.99 -6.55 18.24
CA ASN A 335 -26.84 -6.21 19.08
C ASN A 335 -25.60 -5.83 18.25
N TRP A 336 -25.81 -5.02 17.21
CA TRP A 336 -24.75 -4.41 16.41
C TRP A 336 -24.40 -3.04 16.94
N GLU A 337 -23.10 -2.74 16.91
CA GLU A 337 -22.52 -1.53 17.49
C GLU A 337 -22.93 -0.26 16.72
N TYR A 338 -23.18 -0.37 15.41
CA TYR A 338 -23.33 0.79 14.55
C TYR A 338 -24.54 0.77 13.60
N CYS A 339 -24.95 1.97 13.19
CA CYS A 339 -25.78 2.22 12.02
C CYS A 339 -25.08 3.26 11.13
N LEU A 340 -24.87 2.93 9.85
CA LEU A 340 -24.30 3.83 8.85
C LEU A 340 -25.42 4.59 8.13
N ILE A 341 -25.40 5.92 8.23
CA ILE A 341 -26.24 6.83 7.46
C ILE A 341 -25.43 7.30 6.25
N ASP A 342 -25.85 6.86 5.06
CA ASP A 342 -25.13 7.13 3.81
C ASP A 342 -25.41 8.55 3.27
N SER A 343 -24.94 8.84 2.05
CA SER A 343 -25.07 10.12 1.37
C SER A 343 -26.50 10.68 1.34
N HIS A 344 -26.63 11.97 1.06
CA HIS A 344 -27.87 12.76 1.06
C HIS A 344 -28.44 13.18 2.41
N TRP A 345 -27.86 12.75 3.52
CA TRP A 345 -28.39 13.02 4.86
C TRP A 345 -28.49 14.52 5.17
N ASP A 346 -27.58 15.36 4.68
CA ASP A 346 -27.54 16.80 4.95
C ASP A 346 -28.75 17.53 4.36
N ARG A 347 -29.26 17.03 3.23
CA ARG A 347 -30.41 17.60 2.52
C ARG A 347 -31.73 16.92 2.85
N GLN A 348 -31.72 15.59 2.98
CA GLN A 348 -32.94 14.79 3.18
C GLN A 348 -33.33 14.67 4.66
N ILE A 349 -32.37 14.79 5.59
CA ILE A 349 -32.59 14.66 7.03
C ILE A 349 -32.30 15.98 7.76
N GLY A 350 -31.14 16.58 7.49
CA GLY A 350 -30.68 17.83 8.09
C GLY A 350 -30.07 17.68 9.48
N TYR A 351 -29.20 18.62 9.86
CA TYR A 351 -28.39 18.57 11.09
C TYR A 351 -29.19 18.39 12.38
N ASP A 352 -30.26 19.16 12.57
CA ASP A 352 -31.09 19.08 13.80
C ASP A 352 -31.67 17.66 13.99
N SER A 353 -32.12 17.06 12.89
CA SER A 353 -32.69 15.70 12.88
C SER A 353 -31.61 14.63 13.02
N ILE A 354 -30.40 14.83 12.49
CA ILE A 354 -29.25 13.94 12.75
C ILE A 354 -28.88 13.95 14.23
N GLN A 355 -28.86 15.12 14.87
CA GLN A 355 -28.61 15.19 16.30
C GLN A 355 -29.69 14.44 17.10
N ALA A 356 -30.95 14.52 16.68
CA ALA A 356 -32.03 13.74 17.28
C ALA A 356 -31.87 12.22 17.06
N LEU A 357 -31.46 11.78 15.86
CA LEU A 357 -31.15 10.38 15.58
C LEU A 357 -29.97 9.87 16.39
N ALA A 358 -28.91 10.65 16.55
CA ALA A 358 -27.75 10.28 17.36
C ALA A 358 -28.14 10.04 18.82
N ARG A 359 -28.96 10.93 19.42
CA ARG A 359 -29.50 10.73 20.77
C ARG A 359 -30.41 9.49 20.86
N TYR A 360 -31.22 9.24 19.83
CA TYR A 360 -32.06 8.05 19.77
C TYR A 360 -31.23 6.76 19.71
N ALA A 361 -30.20 6.72 18.86
CA ALA A 361 -29.28 5.60 18.74
C ALA A 361 -28.51 5.34 20.04
N GLN A 362 -28.04 6.39 20.71
CA GLN A 362 -27.41 6.27 22.03
C GLN A 362 -28.35 5.67 23.08
N SER A 363 -29.65 6.00 23.05
CA SER A 363 -30.64 5.37 23.94
C SER A 363 -30.88 3.88 23.67
N LYS A 364 -30.34 3.39 22.55
CA LYS A 364 -30.41 2.02 22.05
C LYS A 364 -29.06 1.29 22.05
N ASP A 365 -28.03 1.93 22.60
CA ASP A 365 -26.64 1.45 22.60
C ASP A 365 -26.08 1.22 21.18
N VAL A 366 -26.45 2.11 20.24
CA VAL A 366 -26.00 2.08 18.85
C VAL A 366 -25.27 3.39 18.53
N GLY A 367 -24.07 3.29 17.96
CA GLY A 367 -23.32 4.40 17.40
C GLY A 367 -23.76 4.76 15.98
N ILE A 368 -23.69 6.04 15.62
CA ILE A 368 -23.93 6.48 14.24
C ILE A 368 -22.59 6.67 13.52
N LEU A 369 -22.50 6.13 12.31
CA LEU A 369 -21.47 6.43 11.32
C LEU A 369 -22.08 7.28 10.21
N MET A 370 -21.34 8.28 9.71
CA MET A 370 -21.85 9.26 8.75
C MET A 370 -21.04 9.23 7.45
N TRP A 371 -21.72 9.21 6.30
CA TRP A 371 -21.07 9.34 5.00
C TRP A 371 -20.74 10.81 4.65
N TYR A 372 -19.58 11.02 4.04
CA TYR A 372 -19.13 12.29 3.47
C TYR A 372 -18.42 12.08 2.13
N SER A 373 -18.58 13.03 1.21
CA SER A 373 -17.74 13.08 0.02
C SER A 373 -16.40 13.71 0.36
N SER A 374 -15.28 13.04 0.01
CA SER A 374 -13.94 13.63 0.13
C SER A 374 -13.75 14.84 -0.79
N ASN A 375 -14.58 14.93 -1.84
CA ASN A 375 -14.41 15.79 -3.00
C ASN A 375 -14.21 17.26 -2.67
N GLY A 376 -13.17 17.82 -3.29
CA GLY A 376 -13.14 19.21 -3.74
C GLY A 376 -13.49 19.29 -5.23
N HIS A 377 -12.46 19.50 -6.08
CA HIS A 377 -12.63 19.78 -7.51
C HIS A 377 -12.05 18.71 -8.46
N TRP A 378 -11.59 17.56 -7.94
CA TRP A 378 -10.90 16.53 -8.74
C TRP A 378 -11.82 15.58 -9.51
N ASN A 379 -13.11 15.50 -9.15
CA ASN A 379 -14.11 14.70 -9.85
C ASN A 379 -15.49 15.38 -9.83
N THR A 380 -16.49 14.77 -10.48
CA THR A 380 -17.82 15.35 -10.68
C THR A 380 -18.93 14.72 -9.83
N ALA A 381 -18.60 13.84 -8.88
CA ALA A 381 -19.61 13.07 -8.14
C ALA A 381 -20.59 13.99 -7.39
N PRO A 382 -21.93 13.83 -7.58
CA PRO A 382 -22.91 14.83 -7.12
C PRO A 382 -23.40 14.62 -5.68
N LEU A 383 -23.03 13.49 -5.04
CA LEU A 383 -23.60 13.05 -3.76
C LEU A 383 -23.17 13.97 -2.60
N PRO A 384 -24.12 14.53 -1.82
CA PRO A 384 -23.82 15.41 -0.69
C PRO A 384 -23.77 14.65 0.65
N PRO A 385 -23.14 15.21 1.69
CA PRO A 385 -22.49 16.52 1.72
C PRO A 385 -21.14 16.54 0.99
N ARG A 386 -20.88 17.66 0.29
CA ARG A 386 -19.63 17.95 -0.43
C ARG A 386 -18.90 19.13 0.22
N ASP A 387 -17.60 19.24 -0.06
CA ASP A 387 -16.76 20.38 0.34
C ASP A 387 -16.64 20.58 1.87
N LEU A 388 -17.05 19.59 2.68
CA LEU A 388 -16.99 19.66 4.15
C LEU A 388 -15.74 19.02 4.75
N VAL A 389 -15.05 18.15 4.02
CA VAL A 389 -13.88 17.43 4.55
C VAL A 389 -12.57 17.75 3.81
N PHE A 390 -12.63 18.50 2.72
CA PHE A 390 -11.44 18.89 1.95
C PHE A 390 -10.64 20.02 2.64
N ASP A 391 -11.27 21.18 2.86
CA ASP A 391 -10.61 22.31 3.49
C ASP A 391 -10.35 22.02 4.98
N PRO A 392 -9.13 22.23 5.51
CA PRO A 392 -8.81 21.88 6.89
C PRO A 392 -9.59 22.64 7.96
N GLU A 393 -9.93 23.91 7.73
CA GLU A 393 -10.70 24.69 8.70
C GLU A 393 -12.15 24.25 8.73
N ILE A 394 -12.75 24.06 7.55
CA ILE A 394 -14.12 23.55 7.42
C ILE A 394 -14.22 22.14 7.99
N ARG A 395 -13.28 21.24 7.64
CA ARG A 395 -13.23 19.86 8.13
C ARG A 395 -13.19 19.80 9.65
N ARG A 396 -12.30 20.57 10.28
CA ARG A 396 -12.17 20.56 11.74
C ARG A 396 -13.41 21.12 12.44
N ALA A 397 -14.03 22.16 11.88
CA ALA A 397 -15.30 22.68 12.40
C ALA A 397 -16.45 21.66 12.27
N GLU A 398 -16.49 20.93 11.16
CA GLU A 398 -17.45 19.85 10.95
C GLU A 398 -17.23 18.71 11.95
N PHE A 399 -16.01 18.22 12.10
CA PHE A 399 -15.69 17.12 13.02
C PHE A 399 -15.96 17.47 14.48
N ALA A 400 -15.70 18.71 14.90
CA ALA A 400 -16.05 19.20 16.24
C ALA A 400 -17.55 19.10 16.51
N LYS A 401 -18.38 19.55 15.55
CA LYS A 401 -19.84 19.46 15.64
C LYS A 401 -20.33 18.01 15.67
N LEU A 402 -19.72 17.11 14.90
CA LEU A 402 -20.07 15.67 14.92
C LEU A 402 -19.72 15.02 16.27
N GLN A 403 -18.59 15.40 16.86
CA GLN A 403 -18.23 14.97 18.21
C GLN A 403 -19.26 15.44 19.24
N GLU A 404 -19.71 16.69 19.17
CA GLU A 404 -20.77 17.21 20.05
C GLU A 404 -22.10 16.45 19.91
N TYR A 405 -22.39 15.91 18.73
CA TYR A 405 -23.59 15.10 18.49
C TYR A 405 -23.42 13.65 18.98
N GLY A 406 -22.19 13.23 19.29
CA GLY A 406 -21.84 11.87 19.67
C GLY A 406 -21.85 10.90 18.47
N ILE A 407 -21.51 11.39 17.28
CA ILE A 407 -21.20 10.55 16.11
C ILE A 407 -19.91 9.78 16.39
N ARG A 408 -19.83 8.53 15.93
CA ARG A 408 -18.72 7.60 16.25
C ARG A 408 -17.67 7.49 15.16
N GLY A 409 -18.02 7.80 13.92
CA GLY A 409 -17.09 7.70 12.82
C GLY A 409 -17.67 8.11 11.49
N LEU A 410 -16.80 8.09 10.48
CA LEU A 410 -17.04 8.64 9.15
C LEU A 410 -16.74 7.60 8.08
N LYS A 411 -17.60 7.52 7.07
CA LYS A 411 -17.32 6.90 5.78
C LYS A 411 -17.03 8.01 4.77
N ILE A 412 -15.81 8.11 4.24
CA ILE A 412 -15.38 9.22 3.37
C ILE A 412 -15.03 8.67 1.99
N ASP A 413 -15.61 9.26 0.95
CA ASP A 413 -15.68 8.64 -0.39
C ASP A 413 -15.06 9.48 -1.53
N PHE A 414 -14.80 8.87 -2.68
CA PHE A 414 -14.42 9.51 -3.95
C PHE A 414 -13.09 10.28 -3.96
N PHE A 415 -12.01 9.67 -3.49
CA PHE A 415 -10.68 10.25 -3.63
C PHE A 415 -10.24 10.28 -5.10
N GLY A 416 -9.28 11.15 -5.44
CA GLY A 416 -8.86 11.37 -6.83
C GLY A 416 -7.56 10.66 -7.23
N GLY A 417 -7.12 9.66 -6.48
CA GLY A 417 -5.99 8.79 -6.84
C GLY A 417 -4.83 8.78 -5.84
N ASP A 418 -3.63 8.50 -6.36
CA ASP A 418 -2.45 8.09 -5.60
C ASP A 418 -1.33 9.13 -5.50
N GLY A 419 -1.50 10.33 -6.08
CA GLY A 419 -0.48 11.37 -5.98
C GLY A 419 -0.10 11.70 -4.54
N GLN A 420 1.11 12.20 -4.32
CA GLN A 420 1.60 12.55 -2.99
C GLN A 420 0.62 13.44 -2.21
N SER A 421 0.02 14.41 -2.89
CA SER A 421 -0.96 15.30 -2.27
C SER A 421 -2.20 14.56 -1.74
N PHE A 422 -2.64 13.48 -2.38
CA PHE A 422 -3.69 12.60 -1.84
C PHE A 422 -3.19 11.78 -0.66
N MET A 423 -1.97 11.21 -0.71
CA MET A 423 -1.39 10.47 0.43
C MET A 423 -1.31 11.34 1.68
N ALA A 424 -0.95 12.62 1.53
CA ALA A 424 -0.99 13.61 2.60
C ALA A 424 -2.42 13.89 3.08
N TYR A 425 -3.38 14.02 2.16
CA TYR A 425 -4.79 14.27 2.50
C TYR A 425 -5.44 13.13 3.30
N TYR A 426 -5.19 11.86 2.95
CA TYR A 426 -5.65 10.72 3.76
C TYR A 426 -5.13 10.81 5.20
N GLN A 427 -3.85 11.13 5.36
CA GLN A 427 -3.23 11.27 6.69
C GLN A 427 -3.80 12.46 7.46
N ASP A 428 -4.09 13.59 6.79
CA ASP A 428 -4.79 14.72 7.41
C ASP A 428 -6.19 14.35 7.90
N LEU A 429 -6.95 13.57 7.13
CA LEU A 429 -8.27 13.09 7.53
C LEU A 429 -8.19 12.18 8.75
N MET A 430 -7.26 11.22 8.77
CA MET A 430 -7.05 10.32 9.91
C MET A 430 -6.66 11.07 11.18
N GLU A 431 -5.72 12.02 11.07
CA GLU A 431 -5.25 12.84 12.20
C GLU A 431 -6.32 13.80 12.72
N ASP A 432 -7.02 14.52 11.84
CA ASP A 432 -8.09 15.42 12.26
C ASP A 432 -9.26 14.63 12.87
N ALA A 433 -9.66 13.49 12.29
CA ALA A 433 -10.70 12.64 12.86
C ALA A 433 -10.30 12.12 14.26
N ALA A 434 -9.05 11.71 14.44
CA ALA A 434 -8.56 11.25 15.74
C ALA A 434 -8.64 12.33 16.84
N ARG A 435 -8.35 13.60 16.50
CA ARG A 435 -8.47 14.73 17.45
C ARG A 435 -9.89 14.91 17.98
N TYR A 436 -10.89 14.53 17.19
CA TYR A 436 -12.31 14.61 17.56
C TYR A 436 -12.90 13.25 17.95
N GLN A 437 -12.05 12.24 18.20
CA GLN A 437 -12.45 10.89 18.60
C GLN A 437 -13.42 10.23 17.61
N LEU A 438 -13.17 10.43 16.32
CA LEU A 438 -13.91 9.82 15.21
C LEU A 438 -13.06 8.72 14.55
N THR A 439 -13.70 7.58 14.30
CA THR A 439 -13.13 6.55 13.42
C THR A 439 -13.38 6.89 11.95
N VAL A 440 -12.57 6.32 11.05
CA VAL A 440 -12.69 6.54 9.60
C VAL A 440 -12.69 5.24 8.81
N ASN A 441 -13.48 5.26 7.75
CA ASN A 441 -13.57 4.27 6.69
C ASN A 441 -13.45 5.01 5.35
N PHE A 442 -12.54 4.58 4.47
CA PHE A 442 -12.34 5.23 3.17
C PHE A 442 -12.90 4.38 2.02
N HIS A 443 -13.80 4.97 1.23
CA HIS A 443 -14.40 4.41 0.01
C HIS A 443 -13.94 5.19 -1.22
N GLY A 444 -14.07 4.62 -2.42
CA GLY A 444 -13.56 5.21 -3.65
C GLY A 444 -12.09 5.64 -3.49
N ALA A 445 -11.29 4.75 -2.89
CA ALA A 445 -10.04 5.09 -2.22
C ALA A 445 -8.88 4.21 -2.67
N THR A 446 -7.69 4.61 -2.26
CA THR A 446 -6.48 3.81 -2.44
C THR A 446 -6.40 2.63 -1.46
N ILE A 447 -5.34 1.81 -1.55
CA ILE A 447 -5.05 0.72 -0.60
C ILE A 447 -4.42 1.23 0.72
N PRO A 448 -4.56 0.48 1.84
CA PRO A 448 -4.23 1.00 3.18
C PRO A 448 -2.74 1.19 3.51
N ARG A 449 -1.81 0.48 2.85
CA ARG A 449 -0.35 0.66 3.03
C ARG A 449 0.13 0.70 4.49
N GLY A 450 -0.47 -0.14 5.33
CA GLY A 450 -0.14 -0.27 6.75
C GLY A 450 -0.65 0.86 7.65
N TRP A 451 -1.42 1.82 7.12
CA TRP A 451 -1.93 2.95 7.89
C TRP A 451 -2.77 2.56 9.10
N GLN A 452 -3.43 1.41 9.12
CA GLN A 452 -4.16 0.92 10.30
C GLN A 452 -3.25 0.70 11.52
N ARG A 453 -1.94 0.52 11.32
CA ARG A 453 -0.96 0.45 12.43
C ARG A 453 -0.56 1.84 12.92
N THR A 454 -0.38 2.78 12.00
CA THR A 454 0.03 4.16 12.30
C THR A 454 -1.14 5.02 12.82
N TYR A 455 -2.35 4.74 12.36
CA TYR A 455 -3.59 5.45 12.66
C TYR A 455 -4.66 4.45 13.11
N PRO A 456 -4.73 4.12 14.41
CA PRO A 456 -5.66 3.12 14.92
C PRO A 456 -7.13 3.44 14.70
N ASN A 457 -7.48 4.70 14.40
CA ASN A 457 -8.85 5.09 14.08
C ASN A 457 -9.24 4.82 12.62
N LEU A 458 -8.32 4.37 11.75
CA LEU A 458 -8.63 3.84 10.42
C LEU A 458 -9.15 2.40 10.55
N MET A 459 -10.47 2.23 10.52
CA MET A 459 -11.09 0.93 10.73
C MET A 459 -10.98 0.02 9.52
N THR A 460 -11.24 0.58 8.34
CA THR A 460 -11.27 -0.17 7.08
C THR A 460 -11.14 0.75 5.87
N MET A 461 -10.92 0.15 4.71
CA MET A 461 -10.94 0.82 3.41
C MET A 461 -11.61 -0.10 2.40
N GLU A 462 -12.31 0.45 1.43
CA GLU A 462 -12.88 -0.28 0.30
C GLU A 462 -11.76 -0.82 -0.60
N SER A 463 -11.30 -0.03 -1.58
CA SER A 463 -10.27 -0.39 -2.56
C SER A 463 -10.42 -1.84 -3.08
N VAL A 464 -11.66 -2.20 -3.40
CA VAL A 464 -12.08 -3.50 -3.90
C VAL A 464 -13.35 -3.31 -4.70
N LYS A 465 -13.59 -4.13 -5.72
CA LYS A 465 -14.93 -4.23 -6.32
C LYS A 465 -15.88 -4.88 -5.30
N GLY A 466 -16.48 -4.04 -4.46
CA GLY A 466 -17.27 -4.44 -3.32
C GLY A 466 -18.58 -5.14 -3.69
N PHE A 467 -19.30 -5.61 -2.68
CA PHE A 467 -20.61 -6.25 -2.86
C PHE A 467 -21.63 -5.30 -3.50
N GLU A 468 -21.48 -3.98 -3.35
CA GLU A 468 -22.35 -3.01 -4.03
C GLU A 468 -22.42 -3.21 -5.55
N PHE A 469 -21.33 -3.59 -6.21
CA PHE A 469 -21.31 -3.89 -7.65
C PHE A 469 -22.20 -5.06 -8.03
N ILE A 470 -22.36 -6.04 -7.12
CA ILE A 470 -23.29 -7.17 -7.29
C ILE A 470 -24.74 -6.66 -7.30
N THR A 471 -25.02 -5.58 -6.57
CA THR A 471 -26.35 -4.94 -6.55
C THR A 471 -26.59 -4.02 -7.74
N PHE A 472 -25.55 -3.57 -8.44
CA PHE A 472 -25.68 -2.65 -9.57
C PHE A 472 -26.08 -3.37 -10.86
N GLU A 473 -25.38 -4.44 -11.23
CA GLU A 473 -25.57 -5.10 -12.53
C GLU A 473 -25.28 -6.61 -12.48
N GLN A 474 -26.07 -7.40 -13.23
CA GLN A 474 -25.93 -8.86 -13.33
C GLN A 474 -24.52 -9.34 -13.75
N PRO A 475 -23.80 -8.70 -14.69
CA PRO A 475 -22.45 -9.13 -15.06
C PRO A 475 -21.44 -9.08 -13.90
N ASN A 476 -21.63 -8.19 -12.92
CA ASN A 476 -20.82 -8.17 -11.71
C ASN A 476 -21.19 -9.33 -10.78
N ALA A 477 -22.48 -9.62 -10.64
CA ALA A 477 -22.97 -10.77 -9.87
C ALA A 477 -22.41 -12.10 -10.40
N ASP A 478 -22.39 -12.28 -11.73
CA ASP A 478 -21.86 -13.48 -12.38
C ASP A 478 -20.36 -13.69 -12.09
N ARG A 479 -19.60 -12.59 -11.92
CA ARG A 479 -18.17 -12.61 -11.59
C ARG A 479 -17.89 -12.69 -10.09
N GLY A 480 -18.90 -12.42 -9.25
CA GLY A 480 -18.79 -12.33 -7.80
C GLY A 480 -18.07 -13.51 -7.14
N PRO A 481 -18.46 -14.78 -7.41
CA PRO A 481 -17.80 -15.94 -6.80
C PRO A 481 -16.30 -16.01 -7.09
N ARG A 482 -15.91 -15.76 -8.35
CA ARG A 482 -14.51 -15.74 -8.78
C ARG A 482 -13.74 -14.59 -8.14
N HIS A 483 -14.35 -13.41 -8.07
CA HIS A 483 -13.75 -12.24 -7.41
C HIS A 483 -13.48 -12.52 -5.93
N CYS A 484 -14.49 -12.98 -5.19
CA CYS A 484 -14.39 -13.30 -3.77
C CYS A 484 -13.32 -14.36 -3.46
N ALA A 485 -13.13 -15.34 -4.35
CA ALA A 485 -12.14 -16.40 -4.16
C ALA A 485 -10.68 -15.92 -4.27
N VAL A 486 -10.43 -14.75 -4.84
CA VAL A 486 -9.08 -14.18 -4.99
C VAL A 486 -8.71 -13.26 -3.84
N LEU A 487 -9.66 -12.49 -3.32
CA LEU A 487 -9.42 -11.42 -2.34
C LEU A 487 -8.63 -11.85 -1.09
N PRO A 488 -8.86 -13.03 -0.48
CA PRO A 488 -8.08 -13.48 0.68
C PRO A 488 -6.59 -13.65 0.42
N PHE A 489 -6.20 -13.84 -0.85
CA PHE A 489 -4.82 -14.07 -1.29
C PHE A 489 -4.19 -12.81 -1.92
N THR A 490 -4.96 -11.74 -2.11
CA THR A 490 -4.51 -10.49 -2.72
C THR A 490 -4.89 -9.29 -1.84
N ARG A 491 -5.91 -8.51 -2.19
CA ARG A 491 -6.30 -7.23 -1.57
C ARG A 491 -6.46 -7.32 -0.04
N ASN A 492 -7.00 -8.41 0.48
CA ASN A 492 -7.25 -8.53 1.93
C ASN A 492 -6.01 -8.96 2.72
N VAL A 493 -4.94 -9.42 2.04
CA VAL A 493 -3.66 -9.73 2.71
C VAL A 493 -3.03 -8.46 3.29
N ILE A 494 -3.10 -7.36 2.54
CA ILE A 494 -2.39 -6.11 2.85
C ILE A 494 -3.14 -5.16 3.80
N GLY A 495 -4.35 -5.52 4.23
CA GLY A 495 -5.09 -4.72 5.19
C GLY A 495 -6.60 -4.97 5.20
N PRO A 496 -7.33 -4.24 6.07
CA PRO A 496 -8.78 -4.33 6.16
C PRO A 496 -9.43 -3.96 4.81
N MET A 497 -10.60 -4.55 4.57
CA MET A 497 -11.31 -4.49 3.29
C MET A 497 -12.81 -4.38 3.56
N ASP A 498 -13.39 -3.22 3.31
CA ASP A 498 -14.83 -2.98 3.47
C ASP A 498 -15.60 -3.53 2.27
N PHE A 499 -15.68 -4.86 2.17
CA PHE A 499 -16.34 -5.53 1.06
C PHE A 499 -17.87 -5.43 1.12
N THR A 500 -18.45 -5.14 2.29
CA THR A 500 -19.90 -5.04 2.54
C THR A 500 -20.68 -6.35 2.26
N PRO A 501 -20.24 -7.50 2.82
CA PRO A 501 -20.55 -8.85 2.33
C PRO A 501 -22.00 -9.33 2.44
N MET A 502 -22.85 -8.70 3.25
CA MET A 502 -24.14 -9.27 3.64
C MET A 502 -25.32 -8.40 3.20
N CYS A 503 -25.93 -8.81 2.09
CA CYS A 503 -27.22 -8.31 1.64
C CYS A 503 -28.12 -9.52 1.34
N PHE A 504 -29.02 -9.86 2.27
CA PHE A 504 -30.05 -10.85 2.00
C PHE A 504 -31.18 -10.17 1.19
N GLY A 505 -31.36 -10.58 -0.06
CA GLY A 505 -32.56 -10.25 -0.83
C GLY A 505 -33.79 -10.98 -0.29
N GLU A 506 -34.98 -10.61 -0.78
CA GLU A 506 -36.20 -11.40 -0.56
C GLU A 506 -36.15 -12.77 -1.23
#